data_AF-A0A2N3T378-F1
#
_entry.id   AF-A0A2N3T378-F1
#
_cell.length_a   1.000
_cell.length_b   1.000
_cell.length_c   1.000
_cell.angle_alpha   90.00
_cell.angle_beta   90.00
_cell.angle_gamma   90.00
#
_symmetry.space_group_name_H-M   'P 1'
#
loop_
_entity.id
_entity.type
_entity.pdbx_description
1 polymer ?
#
loop_
_entity_poly.entity_id
_entity_poly.type
_entity_poly.pdbx_seq_one_letter_code
_entity_poly.pdbx_strand_id
1 'polypeptide(L)'
;MINKLKISVVFLLTGNWSFLRMAKDDKFKEALGNRLRSLRLDAGFTLVELAEKSGVSYRTIIDIEKADTRPSVEVIRLLCNALKYPLPDFFKFKY
;
A
#
# COMPACT_ATOMS: atom_id res chain seq x y z
N MET A 1 14.00 -18.64 10.09
CA MET A 1 12.83 -19.48 10.44
C MET A 1 12.15 -18.87 11.66
N ILE A 2 11.11 -18.05 11.44
CA ILE A 2 10.40 -17.36 12.53
C ILE A 2 9.17 -18.20 12.91
N ASN A 3 9.03 -18.44 14.22
CA ASN A 3 8.24 -19.47 14.87
C ASN A 3 6.73 -19.37 14.58
N LYS A 4 6.13 -20.45 14.04
CA LYS A 4 4.70 -20.58 13.65
C LYS A 4 3.72 -20.72 14.83
N LEU A 5 4.10 -20.43 16.08
CA LEU A 5 3.29 -20.75 17.28
C LEU A 5 3.23 -19.64 18.35
N LYS A 6 3.08 -18.38 17.96
CA LYS A 6 2.75 -17.26 18.89
C LYS A 6 1.38 -16.62 18.62
N ILE A 7 0.37 -17.43 18.35
CA ILE A 7 -1.03 -16.97 18.40
C ILE A 7 -1.58 -17.44 19.75
N SER A 8 -1.20 -16.72 20.81
CA SER A 8 -1.46 -17.14 22.19
C SER A 8 -2.91 -16.84 22.60
N VAL A 9 -3.53 -17.82 23.25
CA VAL A 9 -4.89 -17.90 23.81
C VAL A 9 -5.33 -16.67 24.64
N VAL A 10 -4.39 -15.81 25.06
CA VAL A 10 -4.63 -14.49 25.68
C VAL A 10 -5.58 -13.58 24.87
N PHE A 11 -5.66 -13.79 23.56
CA PHE A 11 -6.42 -12.96 22.63
C PHE A 11 -7.95 -13.11 22.71
N LEU A 12 -8.45 -14.29 23.09
CA LEU A 12 -9.91 -14.57 23.13
C LEU A 12 -10.58 -14.08 24.42
N LEU A 13 -9.82 -13.81 25.48
CA LEU A 13 -10.35 -13.43 26.80
C LEU A 13 -10.39 -11.91 27.04
N THR A 14 -9.57 -11.14 26.33
CA THR A 14 -9.39 -9.70 26.57
C THR A 14 -10.07 -8.79 25.54
N GLY A 15 -10.57 -9.34 24.43
CA GLY A 15 -11.27 -8.56 23.40
C GLY A 15 -10.42 -7.46 22.76
N ASN A 16 -9.09 -7.61 22.71
CA ASN A 16 -8.23 -6.56 22.16
C ASN A 16 -8.08 -6.70 20.62
N TRP A 17 -9.16 -6.40 19.91
CA TRP A 17 -9.26 -6.44 18.44
C TRP A 17 -8.37 -5.41 17.72
N SER A 18 -7.85 -4.42 18.45
CA SER A 18 -7.00 -3.35 17.90
C SER A 18 -5.72 -3.89 17.25
N PHE A 19 -5.09 -4.90 17.87
CA PHE A 19 -3.85 -5.48 17.37
C PHE A 19 -4.03 -6.22 16.04
N LEU A 20 -5.11 -7.00 15.88
CA LEU A 20 -5.41 -7.67 14.60
C LEU A 20 -5.70 -6.65 13.50
N ARG A 21 -6.38 -5.55 13.84
CA ARG A 21 -6.65 -4.47 12.89
C ARG A 21 -5.35 -3.80 12.42
N MET A 22 -4.43 -3.49 13.34
CA MET A 22 -3.12 -2.93 13.00
C MET A 22 -2.31 -3.86 12.09
N ALA A 23 -2.20 -5.14 12.47
CA ALA A 23 -1.46 -6.11 11.67
C ALA A 23 -2.06 -6.32 10.26
N LYS A 24 -3.40 -6.24 10.12
CA LYS A 24 -4.07 -6.25 8.80
C LYS A 24 -3.82 -4.96 8.01
N ASP A 25 -3.89 -3.81 8.67
CA ASP A 25 -3.65 -2.51 8.05
C ASP A 25 -2.21 -2.40 7.54
N ASP A 26 -1.22 -2.94 8.26
CA ASP A 26 0.18 -2.98 7.83
C ASP A 26 0.36 -3.83 6.57
N LYS A 27 -0.19 -5.05 6.56
CA LYS A 27 -0.18 -5.90 5.36
C LYS A 27 -0.86 -5.24 4.15
N PHE A 28 -1.95 -4.53 4.38
CA PHE A 28 -2.63 -3.80 3.31
C PHE A 28 -1.75 -2.69 2.72
N LYS A 29 -1.13 -1.87 3.57
CA LYS A 29 -0.24 -0.79 3.12
C LYS A 29 0.96 -1.34 2.34
N GLU A 30 1.54 -2.45 2.80
CA GLU A 30 2.63 -3.14 2.09
C GLU A 30 2.19 -3.61 0.69
N ALA A 31 1.04 -4.28 0.59
CA ALA A 31 0.54 -4.75 -0.69
C ALA A 31 0.19 -3.60 -1.64
N LEU A 32 -0.39 -2.53 -1.12
CA LEU A 32 -0.70 -1.31 -1.87
C LEU A 32 0.57 -0.62 -2.38
N GLY A 33 1.59 -0.45 -1.54
CA GLY A 33 2.87 0.14 -1.91
C GLY A 33 3.60 -0.68 -2.97
N ASN A 34 3.65 -2.00 -2.80
CA ASN A 34 4.21 -2.92 -3.78
C ASN A 34 3.48 -2.87 -5.13
N ARG A 35 2.14 -2.75 -5.09
CA ARG A 35 1.32 -2.62 -6.30
C ARG A 35 1.64 -1.33 -7.06
N LEU A 36 1.72 -0.19 -6.36
CA LEU A 36 2.09 1.08 -6.98
C LEU A 36 3.49 1.00 -7.60
N ARG A 37 4.46 0.45 -6.85
CA ARG A 37 5.84 0.29 -7.31
C ARG A 37 5.93 -0.57 -8.57
N SER A 38 5.21 -1.70 -8.62
CA SER A 38 5.17 -2.57 -9.81
C SER A 38 4.67 -1.79 -11.02
N LEU A 39 3.50 -1.16 -10.92
CA LEU A 39 2.91 -0.41 -12.04
C LEU A 39 3.81 0.73 -12.51
N ARG A 40 4.49 1.41 -11.58
CA ARG A 40 5.45 2.47 -11.91
C ARG A 40 6.63 1.92 -12.71
N LEU A 41 7.21 0.80 -12.28
CA LEU A 41 8.33 0.16 -12.97
C LEU A 41 7.91 -0.41 -14.34
N ASP A 42 6.72 -1.00 -14.43
CA ASP A 42 6.15 -1.52 -15.68
C ASP A 42 5.92 -0.39 -16.70
N ALA A 43 5.56 0.80 -16.23
CA ALA A 43 5.45 2.01 -17.04
C ALA A 43 6.81 2.66 -17.39
N GLY A 44 7.92 2.15 -16.83
CA GLY A 44 9.26 2.68 -17.05
C GLY A 44 9.53 4.01 -16.34
N PHE A 45 8.74 4.37 -15.33
CA PHE A 45 8.89 5.66 -14.64
C PHE A 45 9.80 5.57 -13.42
N THR A 46 10.66 6.57 -13.27
CA THR A 46 11.28 6.93 -12.00
C THR A 46 10.24 7.52 -11.04
N LEU A 47 10.58 7.60 -9.76
CA LEU A 47 9.73 8.26 -8.76
C LEU A 47 9.49 9.75 -9.11
N VAL A 48 10.49 10.44 -9.66
CA VAL A 48 10.39 11.84 -10.08
C VAL A 48 9.43 11.97 -11.26
N GLU A 49 9.56 11.14 -12.29
CA GLU A 49 8.68 11.19 -13.45
C GLU A 49 7.22 10.86 -13.09
N LEU A 50 6.97 9.91 -12.17
CA LEU A 50 5.62 9.65 -11.72
C LEU A 50 5.05 10.84 -10.93
N ALA A 51 5.86 11.50 -10.10
CA ALA A 51 5.45 12.70 -9.38
C ALA A 51 5.02 13.81 -10.34
N GLU A 52 5.86 14.10 -11.33
CA GLU A 52 5.59 15.12 -12.34
C GLU A 52 4.33 14.81 -13.16
N LYS A 53 4.16 13.56 -13.61
CA LYS A 53 3.00 13.16 -14.43
C LYS A 53 1.68 13.11 -13.66
N SER A 54 1.73 12.77 -12.37
CA SER A 54 0.53 12.62 -11.53
C SER A 54 0.14 13.90 -10.79
N GLY A 55 1.07 14.86 -10.63
CA GLY A 55 0.89 15.99 -9.73
C GLY A 55 0.94 15.62 -8.25
N VAL A 56 1.23 14.37 -7.91
CA VAL A 56 1.42 13.91 -6.53
C VAL A 56 2.86 14.17 -6.12
N SER A 57 3.08 14.63 -4.89
CA SER A 57 4.44 14.93 -4.43
C SER A 57 5.33 13.68 -4.46
N TYR A 58 6.59 13.86 -4.87
CA TYR A 58 7.62 12.81 -4.84
C TYR A 58 7.71 12.10 -3.48
N ARG A 59 7.61 12.86 -2.39
CA ARG A 59 7.64 12.33 -1.02
C ARG A 59 6.45 11.42 -0.74
N THR A 60 5.25 11.83 -1.13
CA THR A 60 4.05 11.00 -0.99
C THR A 60 4.19 9.67 -1.71
N ILE A 61 4.76 9.65 -2.92
CA ILE A 61 4.97 8.39 -3.66
C ILE A 61 5.95 7.47 -2.92
N ILE A 62 7.06 8.01 -2.37
CA ILE A 62 7.98 7.23 -1.54
C ILE A 62 7.27 6.64 -0.32
N ASP A 63 6.54 7.48 0.42
CA ASP A 63 5.88 7.06 1.66
C ASP A 63 4.82 5.98 1.36
N ILE A 64 4.14 6.04 0.21
CA ILE A 64 3.23 5.00 -0.25
C ILE A 64 4.00 3.70 -0.58
N GLU A 65 5.05 3.78 -1.39
CA GLU A 65 5.83 2.59 -1.79
C GLU A 65 6.53 1.91 -0.61
N LYS A 66 6.78 2.65 0.48
CA LYS A 66 7.34 2.14 1.74
C LYS A 66 6.30 1.70 2.76
N ALA A 67 5.00 1.82 2.47
CA ALA A 67 3.91 1.52 3.41
C ALA A 67 3.88 2.41 4.67
N ASP A 68 4.48 3.60 4.60
CA ASP A 68 4.60 4.56 5.70
C ASP A 68 3.36 5.48 5.82
N THR A 69 2.50 5.50 4.80
CA THR A 69 1.30 6.34 4.79
C THR A 69 0.06 5.62 4.26
N ARG A 70 -1.11 6.18 4.55
CA ARG A 70 -2.39 5.80 3.95
C ARG A 70 -2.77 6.86 2.91
N PRO A 71 -2.59 6.61 1.61
CA PRO A 71 -3.01 7.56 0.59
C PRO A 71 -4.53 7.70 0.56
N SER A 72 -5.02 8.89 0.24
CA SER A 72 -6.43 9.10 -0.07
C SER A 72 -6.79 8.44 -1.41
N VAL A 73 -8.08 8.19 -1.62
CA VAL A 73 -8.58 7.68 -2.91
C VAL A 73 -8.21 8.62 -4.05
N GLU A 74 -8.23 9.93 -3.80
CA GLU A 74 -7.87 10.96 -4.78
C GLU A 74 -6.39 10.83 -5.22
N VAL A 75 -5.48 10.61 -4.28
CA VAL A 75 -4.06 10.36 -4.58
C VAL A 75 -3.91 9.11 -5.46
N ILE A 76 -4.59 8.02 -5.11
CA ILE A 76 -4.55 6.79 -5.93
C ILE A 76 -5.12 7.03 -7.33
N ARG A 77 -6.21 7.80 -7.45
CA ARG A 77 -6.81 8.16 -8.74
C ARG A 77 -5.84 8.94 -9.62
N LEU A 78 -5.15 9.94 -9.07
CA LEU A 78 -4.14 10.72 -9.79
C LEU A 78 -2.97 9.84 -10.28
N LEU A 79 -2.47 8.94 -9.41
CA LEU A 79 -1.41 8.00 -9.77
C LEU A 79 -1.85 7.02 -10.87
N CYS A 80 -3.06 6.46 -10.74
CA CYS A 80 -3.63 5.55 -11.75
C CYS A 80 -3.78 6.24 -13.12
N ASN A 81 -4.26 7.49 -13.13
CA ASN A 81 -4.37 8.28 -14.36
C ASN A 81 -3.01 8.49 -15.04
N ALA A 82 -1.98 8.86 -14.27
CA ALA A 82 -0.63 9.05 -14.79
C ALA A 82 -0.01 7.75 -15.34
N LEU A 83 -0.31 6.62 -14.70
CA LEU A 83 0.11 5.28 -15.12
C LEU A 83 -0.75 4.68 -16.24
N LYS A 84 -1.81 5.39 -16.67
CA LYS A 84 -2.82 4.88 -17.62
C LYS A 84 -3.39 3.52 -17.18
N TYR A 85 -3.59 3.35 -15.88
CA TYR A 85 -4.06 2.11 -15.28
C TYR A 85 -5.47 2.27 -14.71
N PRO A 86 -6.41 1.33 -14.93
CA PRO A 86 -7.76 1.45 -14.39
C PRO A 86 -7.77 1.42 -12.86
N LEU A 87 -8.43 2.41 -12.25
CA LEU A 87 -8.55 2.50 -10.78
C LEU A 87 -9.16 1.24 -10.13
N PRO A 88 -10.21 0.59 -10.68
CA PRO A 88 -10.73 -0.65 -10.10
C PRO A 88 -9.72 -1.79 -10.10
N ASP A 89 -8.83 -1.82 -11.11
CA ASP A 89 -7.83 -2.86 -11.27
C ASP A 89 -6.62 -2.64 -10.37
N PHE A 90 -6.41 -1.40 -9.93
CA PHE A 90 -5.32 -1.07 -9.01
C PHE A 90 -5.40 -1.94 -7.74
N PHE A 91 -6.60 -2.13 -7.19
CA PHE A 91 -6.84 -2.89 -5.96
C PHE A 91 -6.90 -4.42 -6.13
N LYS A 92 -6.61 -4.95 -7.33
CA LYS A 92 -6.55 -6.40 -7.58
C LYS A 92 -5.24 -7.01 -7.06
N PHE A 93 -5.07 -7.03 -5.73
CA PHE A 93 -3.95 -7.67 -5.04
C PHE A 93 -4.41 -8.42 -3.78
N LYS A 94 -3.62 -9.40 -3.33
CA LYS A 94 -3.89 -10.18 -2.10
C LYS A 94 -3.06 -9.64 -0.93
N TYR A 95 -3.64 -9.60 0.27
CA TYR A 95 -2.97 -9.17 1.51
C TYR A 95 -3.61 -9.80 2.76
#